data_AF-J0D4I1-F1
#
_entry.id   AF-J0D4I1-F1
#
_cell.length_a   1.000
_cell.length_b   1.000
_cell.length_c   1.000
_cell.angle_alpha   90.00
_cell.angle_beta   90.00
_cell.angle_gamma   90.00
#
_symmetry.space_group_name_H-M   'P 1'
#
loop_
_entity.id
_entity.type
_entity.pdbx_description
1 polymer ?
#
loop_
_entity_poly.entity_id
_entity_poly.type
_entity_poly.pdbx_seq_one_letter_code
_entity_poly.pdbx_strand_id
1 'polypeptide(L)'
;TNQKSSGRCWLFATTNVLRHEVMQRLKLDEFQLSQSYLFIWDKLEKANYYLEQSIIHADKPLDDRLVLHLAGAPLNDGGQWDMACNLLEKYGVIPQTVYPESFSSSASSTLNQLLTTEVREHALKLRRQSAK
;
A
#
# COMPACT_ATOMS: atom_id res chain seq x y z
N THR A 1 -12.78 -15.15 -0.34
CA THR A 1 -11.42 -14.61 -0.55
C THR A 1 -10.65 -14.76 0.77
N ASN A 2 -9.32 -14.91 0.75
CA ASN A 2 -8.51 -15.11 1.97
C ASN A 2 -7.19 -14.31 1.86
N GLN A 3 -7.00 -13.33 2.76
CA GLN A 3 -5.83 -12.45 2.75
C GLN A 3 -4.55 -13.08 3.34
N LYS A 4 -4.67 -14.24 4.01
CA LYS A 4 -3.57 -14.95 4.69
C LYS A 4 -2.82 -14.03 5.66
N SER A 5 -1.49 -14.17 5.75
CA SER A 5 -0.62 -13.43 6.66
C SER A 5 -0.26 -12.06 6.09
N SER A 6 -1.28 -11.26 5.78
CA SER A 6 -1.16 -9.87 5.33
C SER A 6 -2.26 -9.00 5.95
N GLY A 7 -2.01 -7.70 6.10
CA GLY A 7 -2.96 -6.73 6.66
C GLY A 7 -3.88 -6.09 5.62
N ARG A 8 -4.24 -6.80 4.54
CA ARG A 8 -4.93 -6.25 3.37
C ARG A 8 -6.47 -6.27 3.47
N CYS A 9 -7.04 -6.39 4.66
CA CYS A 9 -8.48 -6.55 4.87
C CYS A 9 -9.33 -5.49 4.16
N TRP A 10 -8.85 -4.24 4.15
CA TRP A 10 -9.50 -3.13 3.47
C TRP A 10 -9.57 -3.32 1.94
N LEU A 11 -8.49 -3.78 1.29
CA LEU A 11 -8.49 -4.10 -0.15
C LEU A 11 -9.41 -5.28 -0.48
N PHE A 12 -9.43 -6.31 0.37
CA PHE A 12 -10.33 -7.45 0.23
C PHE A 12 -11.79 -7.03 0.39
N ALA A 13 -12.10 -6.18 1.38
CA ALA A 13 -13.45 -5.66 1.59
C ALA A 13 -13.92 -4.82 0.40
N THR A 14 -13.10 -3.87 -0.07
CA THR A 14 -13.40 -3.02 -1.23
C THR A 14 -13.64 -3.86 -2.49
N THR A 15 -12.72 -4.76 -2.82
CA THR A 15 -12.85 -5.61 -4.02
C THR A 15 -14.01 -6.61 -3.92
N ASN A 16 -14.38 -7.04 -2.72
CA ASN A 16 -15.56 -7.88 -2.50
C ASN A 16 -16.87 -7.16 -2.81
N VAL A 17 -16.97 -5.86 -2.51
CA VAL A 17 -18.14 -5.05 -2.89
C VAL A 17 -18.18 -4.87 -4.40
N LEU A 18 -17.06 -4.45 -5.00
CA LEU A 18 -16.99 -4.18 -6.45
C LEU A 18 -17.25 -5.41 -7.32
N ARG A 19 -16.71 -6.59 -6.94
CA ARG A 19 -16.86 -7.81 -7.73
C ARG A 19 -18.32 -8.27 -7.83
N HIS A 20 -19.15 -7.95 -6.83
CA HIS A 20 -20.56 -8.36 -6.83
C HIS A 20 -21.31 -7.74 -8.02
N GLU A 21 -21.10 -6.44 -8.25
CA GLU A 21 -21.69 -5.73 -9.39
C GLU A 21 -21.18 -6.28 -10.73
N VAL A 22 -19.88 -6.57 -10.84
CA VAL A 22 -19.29 -7.16 -12.05
C VAL A 22 -19.91 -8.53 -12.35
N MET A 23 -20.06 -9.38 -11.33
CA MET A 23 -20.67 -10.70 -11.46
C MET A 23 -22.13 -10.62 -11.93
N GLN A 24 -22.92 -9.68 -11.38
CA GLN A 24 -24.30 -9.49 -11.79
C GLN A 24 -24.41 -9.03 -13.25
N ARG A 25 -23.61 -8.02 -13.65
CA ARG A 25 -23.66 -7.45 -15.00
C ARG A 25 -23.19 -8.42 -16.07
N LEU A 26 -22.15 -9.21 -15.77
CA LEU A 26 -21.54 -10.14 -16.72
C LEU A 26 -22.06 -11.59 -16.58
N LYS A 27 -22.99 -11.84 -15.64
CA LYS A 27 -23.56 -13.17 -15.34
C LYS A 27 -22.48 -14.24 -15.07
N LEU A 28 -21.56 -13.92 -14.18
CA LEU A 28 -20.45 -14.80 -13.80
C LEU A 28 -20.76 -15.52 -12.49
N ASP A 29 -20.59 -16.85 -12.47
CA ASP A 29 -20.77 -17.66 -11.26
C ASP A 29 -19.66 -17.40 -10.23
N GLU A 30 -18.41 -17.28 -10.68
CA GLU A 30 -17.26 -16.97 -9.84
C GLU A 30 -16.38 -15.89 -10.48
N PHE A 31 -16.07 -14.86 -9.69
CA PHE A 31 -15.15 -13.80 -10.08
C PHE A 31 -14.44 -13.19 -8.86
N GLN A 32 -13.20 -12.78 -9.07
CA GLN A 32 -12.40 -12.02 -8.11
C GLN A 32 -11.61 -10.94 -8.84
N LEU A 33 -11.53 -9.76 -8.22
CA LEU A 33 -10.60 -8.71 -8.60
C LEU A 33 -9.26 -8.95 -7.89
N SER A 34 -8.17 -8.55 -8.54
CA SER A 34 -6.82 -8.73 -8.00
C SER A 34 -6.55 -7.82 -6.81
N GLN A 35 -6.48 -8.41 -5.60
CA GLN A 35 -6.05 -7.66 -4.42
C GLN A 35 -4.53 -7.43 -4.40
N SER A 36 -3.74 -8.35 -4.96
CA SER A 36 -2.30 -8.19 -5.12
C SER A 36 -1.93 -7.03 -6.05
N TYR A 37 -2.75 -6.76 -7.07
CA TYR A 37 -2.57 -5.62 -7.97
C TYR A 37 -2.74 -4.28 -7.24
N LEU A 38 -3.78 -4.13 -6.43
CA LEU A 38 -3.94 -2.90 -5.63
C LEU A 38 -2.86 -2.81 -4.54
N PHE A 39 -2.43 -3.95 -4.00
CA PHE A 39 -1.41 -4.00 -2.95
C PHE A 39 -0.03 -3.50 -3.41
N ILE A 40 0.40 -3.81 -4.64
CA ILE A 40 1.70 -3.32 -5.12
C ILE A 40 1.68 -1.80 -5.31
N TRP A 41 0.58 -1.24 -5.82
CA TRP A 41 0.43 0.20 -5.97
C TRP A 41 0.31 0.91 -4.62
N ASP A 42 -0.42 0.35 -3.66
CA ASP A 42 -0.47 0.86 -2.28
C ASP A 42 0.93 0.94 -1.66
N LYS A 43 1.75 -0.10 -1.81
CA LYS A 43 3.14 -0.09 -1.31
C LYS A 43 3.97 1.00 -1.97
N LEU A 44 3.85 1.14 -3.29
CA LEU A 44 4.60 2.15 -4.03
C LEU A 44 4.19 3.57 -3.61
N GLU A 45 2.90 3.84 -3.52
CA GLU A 45 2.37 5.15 -3.14
C GLU A 45 2.71 5.51 -1.69
N LYS A 46 2.65 4.55 -0.76
CA LYS A 46 3.09 4.77 0.62
C LYS A 46 4.57 5.05 0.74
N ALA A 47 5.40 4.36 -0.04
CA ALA A 47 6.83 4.64 -0.10
C ALA A 47 7.07 6.08 -0.55
N ASN A 48 6.45 6.47 -1.66
CA ASN A 48 6.55 7.82 -2.21
C ASN A 48 6.06 8.87 -1.21
N TYR A 49 4.87 8.67 -0.63
CA TYR A 49 4.31 9.54 0.39
C TYR A 49 5.27 9.74 1.57
N TYR A 50 5.84 8.66 2.11
CA TYR A 50 6.79 8.77 3.22
C TYR A 50 8.07 9.56 2.86
N LEU A 51 8.60 9.37 1.66
CA LEU A 51 9.76 10.12 1.18
C LEU A 51 9.44 11.62 1.01
N GLU A 52 8.27 11.96 0.46
CA GLU A 52 7.79 13.34 0.36
C GLU A 52 7.60 13.97 1.75
N GLN A 53 6.97 13.26 2.69
CA GLN A 53 6.85 13.75 4.07
C GLN A 53 8.23 13.95 4.72
N SER A 54 9.22 13.14 4.36
CA SER A 54 10.59 13.28 4.87
C SER A 54 11.27 14.54 4.34
N ILE A 55 11.02 14.93 3.08
CA ILE A 55 11.48 16.18 2.48
C ILE A 55 10.78 17.38 3.14
N ILE A 56 9.45 17.35 3.23
CA ILE A 56 8.63 18.43 3.80
C ILE A 56 9.03 18.76 5.24
N HIS A 57 9.40 17.74 6.02
CA HIS A 57 9.76 17.88 7.43
C HIS A 57 11.27 17.80 7.68
N ALA A 58 12.11 18.06 6.67
CA ALA A 58 13.55 17.94 6.77
C ALA A 58 14.20 18.87 7.82
N ASP A 59 13.54 19.98 8.15
CA ASP A 59 13.93 20.96 9.16
C ASP A 59 13.72 20.50 10.62
N LYS A 60 12.79 19.56 10.83
CA LYS A 60 12.50 19.02 12.17
C LYS A 60 13.63 18.11 12.65
N PRO A 61 13.93 18.03 13.96
CA PRO A 61 14.91 17.09 14.47
C PRO A 61 14.39 15.64 14.33
N LEU A 62 15.30 14.65 14.34
CA LEU A 62 14.94 13.24 14.11
C LEU A 62 14.10 12.62 15.25
N ASP A 63 14.22 13.17 16.46
CA ASP A 63 13.44 12.79 17.64
C ASP A 63 12.12 13.57 17.77
N ASP A 64 11.79 14.42 16.80
CA ASP A 64 10.48 15.05 16.72
C ASP A 64 9.38 13.97 16.64
N ARG A 65 8.32 14.16 17.42
CA ARG A 65 7.20 13.21 17.53
C ARG A 65 6.61 12.84 16.17
N LEU A 66 6.48 13.79 15.25
CA LEU A 66 5.93 13.55 13.92
C LEU A 66 6.90 12.71 13.08
N VAL A 67 8.20 13.04 13.10
CA VAL A 67 9.22 12.31 12.35
C VAL A 67 9.30 10.86 12.83
N LEU A 68 9.30 10.64 14.15
CA LEU A 68 9.26 9.30 14.75
C LEU A 68 7.98 8.54 14.37
N HIS A 69 6.82 9.20 14.38
CA HIS A 69 5.55 8.57 14.00
C HIS A 69 5.56 8.12 12.53
N LEU A 70 5.96 9.00 11.60
CA LEU A 70 6.06 8.71 10.18
C LEU A 70 7.05 7.56 9.91
N ALA A 71 8.18 7.55 10.61
CA ALA A 71 9.19 6.50 10.47
C ALA A 71 8.75 5.17 11.09
N GLY A 72 7.74 5.12 11.96
CA GLY A 72 7.36 3.93 12.74
C GLY A 72 6.94 2.73 11.87
N ALA A 73 5.97 2.91 10.98
CA ALA A 73 5.48 1.87 10.08
C ALA A 73 5.03 2.45 8.72
N PRO A 74 5.96 3.05 7.94
CA PRO A 74 5.64 3.84 6.75
C PRO A 74 4.98 3.02 5.64
N LEU A 75 5.33 1.73 5.53
CA LEU A 75 4.75 0.80 4.56
C LEU A 75 3.90 -0.28 5.22
N ASN A 76 3.11 0.04 6.25
CA ASN A 76 2.18 -0.95 6.79
C ASN A 76 1.14 -1.38 5.72
N ASP A 77 0.54 -2.57 5.88
CA ASP A 77 -0.44 -3.10 4.92
C ASP A 77 -1.81 -2.44 5.03
N GLY A 78 -2.12 -1.86 6.19
CA GLY A 78 -3.43 -1.30 6.49
C GLY A 78 -3.71 -0.04 5.70
N GLY A 79 -4.98 0.23 5.46
CA GLY A 79 -5.42 1.42 4.74
C GLY A 79 -6.86 1.74 5.06
N GLN A 80 -7.35 2.80 4.45
CA GLN A 80 -8.70 3.32 4.62
C GLN A 80 -9.44 3.37 3.28
N TRP A 81 -10.75 3.60 3.35
CA TRP A 81 -11.60 3.68 2.16
C TRP A 81 -11.11 4.71 1.14
N ASP A 82 -10.76 5.92 1.59
CA ASP A 82 -10.30 6.99 0.69
C ASP A 82 -9.00 6.64 -0.02
N MET A 83 -8.09 5.92 0.65
CA MET A 83 -6.89 5.39 0.02
C MET A 83 -7.24 4.37 -1.07
N ALA A 84 -8.31 3.58 -0.88
CA ALA A 84 -8.76 2.63 -1.88
C ALA A 84 -9.31 3.37 -3.09
N CYS A 85 -10.12 4.41 -2.88
CA CYS A 85 -10.59 5.29 -3.95
C CYS A 85 -9.42 5.88 -4.74
N ASN A 86 -8.38 6.42 -4.08
CA ASN A 86 -7.20 6.94 -4.75
C ASN A 86 -6.51 5.90 -5.66
N LEU A 87 -6.39 4.65 -5.19
CA LEU A 87 -5.82 3.57 -5.99
C LEU A 87 -6.72 3.20 -7.18
N LEU A 88 -8.03 3.12 -6.96
CA LEU A 88 -9.01 2.78 -7.99
C LEU A 88 -9.08 3.86 -9.08
N GLU A 89 -9.05 5.13 -8.72
CA GLU A 89 -9.09 6.24 -9.67
C GLU A 89 -7.82 6.33 -10.51
N LYS A 90 -6.65 6.05 -9.90
CA LYS A 90 -5.35 6.16 -10.59
C LYS A 90 -4.98 4.91 -11.39
N TYR A 91 -5.28 3.72 -10.87
CA TYR A 91 -4.80 2.45 -11.42
C TYR A 91 -5.93 1.51 -11.88
N GLY A 92 -7.18 1.81 -11.53
CA GLY A 92 -8.30 0.92 -11.83
C GLY A 92 -8.21 -0.41 -11.09
N VAL A 93 -8.87 -1.43 -11.66
CA VAL A 93 -8.86 -2.80 -11.16
C VAL A 93 -8.74 -3.78 -12.31
N ILE A 94 -8.19 -4.96 -12.02
CA ILE A 94 -8.07 -6.05 -12.97
C ILE A 94 -8.57 -7.37 -12.36
N PRO A 95 -8.94 -8.37 -13.19
CA PRO A 95 -9.25 -9.71 -12.71
C PRO A 95 -8.08 -10.36 -11.97
N GLN A 96 -8.39 -11.17 -10.95
CA GLN A 96 -7.42 -11.94 -10.18
C GLN A 96 -6.57 -12.88 -11.06
N THR A 97 -7.12 -13.36 -12.18
CA THR A 97 -6.43 -14.24 -13.12
C THR A 97 -5.33 -13.54 -13.92
N VAL A 98 -5.39 -12.21 -14.08
CA VAL A 98 -4.38 -11.42 -14.80
C VAL A 98 -3.19 -11.12 -13.90
N TYR A 99 -3.43 -10.91 -12.61
CA TYR A 99 -2.37 -10.67 -11.62
C TYR A 99 -2.67 -11.44 -10.34
N PRO A 100 -2.14 -12.67 -10.22
CA PRO A 100 -2.44 -13.55 -9.10
C PRO A 100 -1.70 -13.16 -7.81
N GLU A 101 -1.97 -13.87 -6.73
CA GLU A 101 -1.23 -13.73 -5.47
C GLU A 101 0.20 -14.27 -5.62
N SER A 102 1.15 -13.61 -4.95
CA SER A 102 2.53 -14.06 -4.79
C SER A 102 2.78 -14.51 -3.34
N PHE A 103 3.97 -15.03 -3.07
CA PHE A 103 4.39 -15.31 -1.70
C PHE A 103 4.30 -14.06 -0.82
N SER A 104 4.85 -12.94 -1.29
CA SER A 104 4.90 -11.69 -0.53
C SER A 104 3.53 -11.01 -0.38
N SER A 105 2.59 -11.22 -1.29
CA SER A 105 1.22 -10.74 -1.08
C SER A 105 0.48 -11.59 -0.02
N SER A 106 0.79 -12.89 0.07
CA SER A 106 0.22 -13.82 1.06
C SER A 106 0.93 -13.80 2.42
N ALA A 107 2.18 -13.32 2.49
CA ALA A 107 3.03 -13.23 3.66
C ALA A 107 3.94 -11.98 3.56
N SER A 108 3.42 -10.83 3.98
CA SER A 108 4.01 -9.51 3.66
C SER A 108 5.08 -9.02 4.65
N SER A 109 5.29 -9.71 5.78
CA SER A 109 6.19 -9.25 6.84
C SER A 109 7.62 -8.99 6.35
N THR A 110 8.22 -9.94 5.64
CA THR A 110 9.58 -9.81 5.10
C THR A 110 9.67 -8.68 4.06
N LEU A 111 8.68 -8.56 3.17
CA LEU A 111 8.63 -7.47 2.20
C LEU A 111 8.58 -6.11 2.92
N ASN A 112 7.71 -5.98 3.92
CA ASN A 112 7.57 -4.75 4.69
C ASN A 112 8.85 -4.38 5.44
N GLN A 113 9.57 -5.36 6.01
CA GLN A 113 10.84 -5.11 6.69
C GLN A 113 11.92 -4.60 5.73
N LEU A 114 12.08 -5.25 4.58
CA LEU A 114 13.04 -4.85 3.56
C LEU A 114 12.73 -3.44 3.04
N LEU A 115 11.50 -3.21 2.56
CA LEU A 115 11.10 -1.91 2.03
C LEU A 115 11.19 -0.80 3.09
N THR A 116 10.78 -1.08 4.33
CA THR A 116 10.86 -0.08 5.41
C THR A 116 12.30 0.31 5.71
N THR A 117 13.23 -0.64 5.64
CA THR A 117 14.66 -0.38 5.85
C THR A 117 15.19 0.54 4.75
N GLU A 118 14.93 0.19 3.49
CA GLU A 118 15.34 0.98 2.33
C GLU A 118 14.76 2.40 2.35
N VAL A 119 13.44 2.56 2.53
CA VAL A 119 12.85 3.90 2.50
C VAL A 119 13.30 4.78 3.66
N ARG A 120 13.60 4.20 4.84
CA ARG A 120 14.16 4.96 5.97
C ARG A 120 15.57 5.45 5.65
N GLU A 121 16.41 4.63 5.03
CA GLU A 121 17.73 5.05 4.57
C GLU A 121 17.61 6.21 3.56
N HIS A 122 16.73 6.06 2.56
CA HIS A 122 16.49 7.10 1.57
C HIS A 122 15.91 8.38 2.18
N ALA A 123 15.00 8.27 3.15
CA ALA A 123 14.47 9.41 3.89
C ALA A 123 15.59 10.21 4.59
N LEU A 124 16.55 9.54 5.23
CA LEU A 124 17.71 10.21 5.84
C LEU A 124 18.57 10.95 4.80
N LYS A 125 18.80 10.35 3.62
CA LYS A 125 19.53 10.98 2.52
C LYS A 125 18.81 12.24 2.02
N LEU A 126 17.50 12.14 1.78
CA LEU A 126 16.66 13.25 1.30
C LEU A 126 16.59 14.40 2.31
N ARG A 127 16.46 14.08 3.61
CA ARG A 127 16.46 15.09 4.69
C ARG A 127 17.78 15.88 4.71
N ARG A 128 18.92 15.21 4.59
CA ARG A 128 20.24 15.86 4.52
C ARG A 128 20.38 16.78 3.30
N GLN A 129 19.82 16.38 2.16
CA GLN A 129 19.86 17.18 0.92
C GLN A 129 18.88 18.38 0.95
N SER A 130 17.80 18.26 1.73
CA SER A 130 16.75 19.28 1.83
C SER A 130 16.96 20.26 2.98
N ALA A 131 17.82 19.93 3.94
CA ALA A 131 18.21 20.82 5.02
C ALA A 131 19.01 22.00 4.46
N LYS A 132 18.51 23.23 4.70
CA LYS A 132 19.18 24.49 4.35
C LYS A 132 20.21 24.87 5.39
#